data_AF-A0AAV0Y1H3-F1
#
_entry.id   AF-A0AAV0Y1H3-F1
#
_cell.length_a   1.000
_cell.length_b   1.000
_cell.length_c   1.000
_cell.angle_alpha   90.00
_cell.angle_beta   90.00
_cell.angle_gamma   90.00
#
_symmetry.space_group_name_H-M   'P 1'
#
loop_
_entity.id
_entity.type
_entity.pdbx_description
1 polymer ?
#
loop_
_entity_poly.entity_id
_entity_poly.type
_entity_poly.pdbx_seq_one_letter_code
_entity_poly.pdbx_strand_id
1 'polypeptide(L)'
;MSLMKPSSSSNCEPDDDIHLMTHSVNNDIQIDGDSSESTISFNESSDSWKIDSIQLEKEAVVTLKNCSNTYFAGYLAMKTILKFPCSYCEQLMVKCDFSVTNKLDFLIFCKNYDSKTSEMHLKVPTYELTQFIILAQKILADIVEKNHIEKK
;
A
#
# COMPACT_ATOMS: atom_id res chain seq x y z
N MET A 1 36.78 -13.27 -10.84
CA MET A 1 35.37 -12.89 -11.09
C MET A 1 34.68 -12.84 -9.75
N SER A 2 34.29 -11.66 -9.28
CA SER A 2 33.54 -11.50 -8.02
C SER A 2 32.09 -11.21 -8.37
N LEU A 3 31.19 -12.11 -7.95
CA LEU A 3 29.74 -11.90 -8.03
C LEU A 3 29.37 -10.74 -7.08
N MET A 4 28.58 -9.80 -7.57
CA MET A 4 28.09 -8.65 -6.79
C MET A 4 27.34 -9.15 -5.55
N LYS A 5 27.79 -8.72 -4.37
CA LYS A 5 27.14 -9.01 -3.09
C LYS A 5 25.87 -8.17 -2.98
N PRO A 6 24.70 -8.74 -2.64
CA PRO A 6 23.49 -7.96 -2.40
C PRO A 6 23.68 -7.01 -1.20
N SER A 7 22.96 -5.88 -1.21
CA SER A 7 23.00 -4.93 -0.10
C SER A 7 22.51 -5.58 1.20
N SER A 8 23.19 -5.30 2.30
CA SER A 8 22.78 -5.77 3.63
C SER A 8 21.61 -4.96 4.21
N SER A 9 21.22 -3.87 3.57
CA SER A 9 20.11 -3.01 3.97
C SER A 9 18.90 -3.22 3.07
N SER A 10 17.73 -3.39 3.71
CA SER A 10 16.41 -3.38 3.08
C SER A 10 15.99 -1.95 2.76
N ASN A 11 15.20 -1.75 1.69
CA ASN A 11 14.57 -0.47 1.34
C ASN A 11 13.20 -0.26 2.00
N CYS A 12 12.80 -1.16 2.90
CA CYS A 12 11.57 -1.02 3.66
C CYS A 12 11.74 0.02 4.78
N GLU A 13 10.70 0.81 5.04
CA GLU A 13 10.60 1.58 6.30
C GLU A 13 10.77 0.60 7.48
N PRO A 14 11.40 1.02 8.60
CA PRO A 14 11.46 0.21 9.80
C PRO A 14 10.04 -0.15 10.22
N ASP A 15 9.79 -1.45 10.31
CA ASP A 15 8.52 -1.99 10.77
C ASP A 15 8.51 -1.94 12.29
N ASP A 16 7.87 -0.92 12.86
CA ASP A 16 7.65 -0.79 14.31
C ASP A 16 6.54 -1.74 14.81
N ASP A 17 6.04 -2.66 13.98
CA ASP A 17 5.12 -3.69 14.42
C ASP A 17 5.82 -4.57 15.47
N ILE A 18 5.20 -4.68 16.65
CA ILE A 18 5.66 -5.56 17.73
C ILE A 18 5.59 -7.00 17.18
N HIS A 19 6.74 -7.52 16.74
CA HIS A 19 6.89 -8.92 16.40
C HIS A 19 6.39 -9.76 17.57
N LEU A 20 5.28 -10.46 17.36
CA LEU A 20 4.60 -11.30 18.35
C LEU A 20 5.45 -12.47 18.89
N MET A 21 6.75 -12.56 18.53
CA MET A 21 7.62 -13.71 18.78
C MET A 21 9.09 -13.38 19.14
N THR A 22 9.46 -12.14 19.46
CA THR A 22 10.89 -11.85 19.74
C THR A 22 11.23 -12.04 21.22
N HIS A 23 11.62 -13.27 21.58
CA HIS A 23 12.44 -13.48 22.76
C HIS A 23 13.83 -12.87 22.55
N SER A 24 14.16 -11.93 23.44
CA SER A 24 15.46 -11.27 23.66
C SER A 24 16.68 -12.07 23.20
N VAL A 25 17.37 -11.59 22.16
CA VAL A 25 18.82 -11.71 22.07
C VAL A 25 19.38 -10.38 21.59
N ASN A 26 20.04 -9.68 22.51
CA ASN A 26 20.88 -8.51 22.23
C ASN A 26 21.83 -8.79 21.07
N ASN A 27 21.98 -7.82 20.17
CA ASN A 27 23.29 -7.28 19.83
C ASN A 27 23.15 -5.96 19.07
N ASP A 28 23.83 -4.96 19.59
CA ASP A 28 24.14 -3.68 18.98
C ASP A 28 24.71 -3.85 17.57
N ILE A 29 24.48 -2.87 16.68
CA ILE A 29 25.49 -2.24 15.80
C ILE A 29 24.86 -0.99 15.15
N GLN A 30 25.47 0.15 15.46
CA GLN A 30 25.31 1.44 14.78
C GLN A 30 25.93 1.39 13.37
N ILE A 31 25.49 2.26 12.44
CA ILE A 31 26.32 3.32 11.81
C ILE A 31 25.56 4.01 10.65
N ASP A 32 25.81 5.32 10.61
CA ASP A 32 25.38 6.44 9.77
C ASP A 32 25.54 6.35 8.23
N GLY A 33 24.69 7.14 7.54
CA GLY A 33 25.10 8.20 6.59
C GLY A 33 25.40 7.83 5.13
N ASP A 34 24.56 8.27 4.19
CA ASP A 34 24.69 9.56 3.47
C ASP A 34 23.76 9.62 2.24
N SER A 35 23.21 10.80 1.96
CA SER A 35 22.15 11.06 0.99
C SER A 35 22.71 11.56 -0.34
N SER A 36 22.20 11.04 -1.46
CA SER A 36 22.35 11.70 -2.76
C SER A 36 21.07 11.56 -3.57
N GLU A 37 20.36 12.69 -3.72
CA GLU A 37 19.20 12.87 -4.59
C GLU A 37 19.56 12.62 -6.06
N SER A 38 18.68 11.94 -6.79
CA SER A 38 18.68 11.97 -8.26
C SER A 38 17.26 12.13 -8.77
N THR A 39 17.01 13.29 -9.38
CA THR A 39 15.77 13.70 -10.03
C THR A 39 15.50 12.84 -11.26
N ILE A 40 14.34 12.18 -11.33
CA ILE A 40 13.94 11.36 -12.48
C ILE A 40 12.90 12.14 -13.29
N SER A 41 13.21 12.46 -14.55
CA SER A 41 12.26 13.09 -15.49
C SER A 41 11.43 12.02 -16.20
N PHE A 42 10.11 12.16 -16.15
CA PHE A 42 9.18 11.30 -16.90
C PHE A 42 8.91 11.91 -18.28
N ASN A 43 9.22 11.15 -19.34
CA ASN A 43 8.71 11.40 -20.69
C ASN A 43 7.44 10.57 -20.88
N GLU A 44 6.31 11.23 -21.14
CA GLU A 44 5.04 10.58 -21.46
C GLU A 44 5.07 10.04 -22.90
N SER A 45 5.01 8.71 -23.03
CA SER A 45 4.63 8.04 -24.28
C SER A 45 3.20 7.54 -24.13
N SER A 46 2.29 8.10 -24.93
CA SER A 46 0.87 7.77 -24.93
C SER A 46 0.62 6.42 -25.61
N ASP A 47 0.80 5.32 -24.89
CA ASP A 47 0.31 4.02 -25.31
C ASP A 47 -1.17 3.86 -24.93
N SER A 48 -2.01 3.66 -25.95
CA SER A 48 -3.44 3.38 -25.84
C SER A 48 -3.67 2.05 -25.10
N TRP A 49 -3.88 2.09 -23.79
CA TRP A 49 -4.23 0.91 -23.01
C TRP A 49 -5.70 0.57 -23.27
N LYS A 50 -5.94 -0.54 -23.97
CA LYS A 50 -7.27 -1.16 -24.06
C LYS A 50 -7.62 -1.70 -22.68
N ILE A 51 -8.33 -0.91 -21.89
CA ILE A 51 -8.99 -1.39 -20.68
C ILE A 51 -10.22 -2.15 -21.16
N ASP A 52 -10.11 -3.48 -21.26
CA ASP A 52 -11.28 -4.33 -21.41
C ASP A 52 -12.27 -3.98 -20.31
N SER A 53 -13.51 -3.70 -20.71
CA SER A 53 -14.59 -3.25 -19.83
C SER A 53 -14.70 -4.15 -18.62
N ILE A 54 -14.21 -3.66 -17.48
CA ILE A 54 -14.21 -4.36 -16.21
C ILE A 54 -15.67 -4.51 -15.80
N GLN A 55 -16.15 -5.75 -15.79
CA GLN A 55 -17.48 -6.11 -15.33
C GLN A 55 -17.57 -5.81 -13.83
N LEU A 56 -17.95 -4.58 -13.51
CA LEU A 56 -17.87 -3.94 -12.20
C LEU A 56 -19.19 -4.06 -11.43
N GLU A 57 -19.84 -5.23 -11.41
CA GLU A 57 -21.14 -5.40 -10.72
C GLU A 57 -21.36 -6.80 -10.10
N LYS A 58 -20.28 -7.46 -9.65
CA LYS A 58 -20.44 -8.58 -8.71
C LYS A 58 -20.09 -8.10 -7.32
N GLU A 59 -21.04 -8.26 -6.40
CA GLU A 59 -20.85 -8.13 -4.95
C GLU A 59 -19.47 -8.72 -4.60
N ALA A 60 -18.59 -7.85 -4.09
CA ALA A 60 -17.18 -8.18 -4.02
C ALA A 60 -16.96 -9.38 -3.09
N VAL A 61 -16.50 -10.50 -3.67
CA VAL A 61 -16.28 -11.75 -2.94
C VAL A 61 -15.27 -11.51 -1.82
N VAL A 62 -15.62 -11.90 -0.60
CA VAL A 62 -14.71 -11.81 0.55
C VAL A 62 -13.57 -12.80 0.34
N THR A 63 -12.41 -12.28 -0.02
CA THR A 63 -11.16 -13.03 -0.20
C THR A 63 -10.03 -12.26 0.45
N LEU A 64 -8.96 -12.95 0.85
CA LEU A 64 -7.78 -12.27 1.42
C LEU A 64 -7.26 -11.18 0.48
N LYS A 65 -7.20 -11.45 -0.83
CA LYS A 65 -6.80 -10.47 -1.84
C LYS A 65 -7.65 -9.20 -1.78
N ASN A 66 -8.98 -9.32 -1.72
CA ASN A 66 -9.87 -8.16 -1.70
C ASN A 66 -9.80 -7.40 -0.37
N CYS A 67 -9.66 -8.12 0.76
CA CYS A 67 -9.42 -7.49 2.05
C CYS A 67 -8.07 -6.75 2.07
N SER A 68 -7.02 -7.34 1.50
CA SER A 68 -5.69 -6.70 1.38
C SER A 68 -5.72 -5.47 0.49
N ASN A 69 -6.48 -5.49 -0.62
CA ASN A 69 -6.65 -4.32 -1.47
C ASN A 69 -7.36 -3.17 -0.72
N THR A 70 -8.39 -3.50 0.06
CA THR A 70 -9.12 -2.52 0.88
C THR A 70 -8.20 -1.95 1.97
N TYR A 71 -7.45 -2.80 2.66
CA TYR A 71 -6.44 -2.38 3.64
C TYR A 71 -5.39 -1.45 3.03
N PHE A 72 -4.84 -1.82 1.87
CA PHE A 72 -3.81 -1.04 1.19
C PHE A 72 -4.34 0.32 0.72
N ALA A 73 -5.57 0.37 0.20
CA ALA A 73 -6.22 1.62 -0.15
C ALA A 73 -6.42 2.53 1.07
N GLY A 74 -6.86 1.99 2.20
CA GLY A 74 -6.96 2.73 3.46
C GLY A 74 -5.61 3.28 3.95
N TYR A 75 -4.54 2.51 3.78
CA TYR A 75 -3.18 2.94 4.13
C TYR A 75 -2.71 4.11 3.28
N LEU A 76 -2.88 4.00 1.95
CA LEU A 76 -2.54 5.08 1.04
C LEU A 76 -3.36 6.34 1.31
N ALA A 77 -4.66 6.18 1.61
CA ALA A 77 -5.51 7.30 2.00
C ALA A 77 -4.96 8.02 3.23
N MET A 78 -4.67 7.27 4.29
CA MET A 78 -4.17 7.84 5.54
C MET A 78 -2.83 8.55 5.34
N LYS A 79 -1.87 7.92 4.67
CA LYS A 79 -0.57 8.55 4.35
C LYS A 79 -0.75 9.81 3.51
N THR A 80 -1.69 9.83 2.56
CA THR A 80 -1.97 10.99 1.72
C THR A 80 -2.58 12.13 2.53
N ILE A 81 -3.58 11.86 3.36
CA ILE A 81 -4.25 12.85 4.21
C ILE A 81 -3.27 13.47 5.22
N LEU A 82 -2.43 12.64 5.84
CA LEU A 82 -1.40 13.11 6.78
C LEU A 82 -0.36 14.01 6.09
N LYS A 83 -0.03 13.73 4.83
CA LYS A 83 0.94 14.52 4.06
C LYS A 83 0.34 15.79 3.46
N PHE A 84 -0.93 15.73 3.04
CA PHE A 84 -1.63 16.79 2.33
C PHE A 84 -2.96 17.09 3.04
N PRO A 85 -2.98 18.03 4.00
CA PRO A 85 -4.18 18.34 4.78
C PRO A 85 -5.21 19.06 3.91
N CYS A 86 -6.06 18.28 3.24
CA CYS A 86 -7.16 18.74 2.40
C CYS A 86 -8.44 18.01 2.80
N SER A 87 -9.37 18.73 3.42
CA SER A 87 -10.64 18.16 3.90
C SER A 87 -11.50 17.60 2.77
N TYR A 88 -11.46 18.21 1.59
CA TYR A 88 -12.17 17.71 0.41
C TYR A 88 -11.57 16.37 -0.08
N CYS A 89 -10.24 16.25 -0.13
CA CYS A 89 -9.58 15.00 -0.49
C CYS A 89 -9.86 13.90 0.55
N GLU A 90 -9.85 14.24 1.84
CA GLU A 90 -10.21 13.30 2.89
C GLU A 90 -11.60 12.72 2.67
N GLN A 91 -12.62 13.55 2.42
CA GLN A 91 -13.99 13.10 2.16
C GLN A 91 -14.11 12.21 0.90
N LEU A 92 -13.27 12.46 -0.11
CA LEU A 92 -13.24 11.62 -1.31
C LEU A 92 -12.52 10.29 -1.09
N MET A 93 -11.55 10.24 -0.20
CA MET A 93 -10.66 9.08 -0.01
C MET A 93 -11.13 8.12 1.07
N VAL A 94 -11.74 8.63 2.15
CA VAL A 94 -12.14 7.82 3.32
C VAL A 94 -13.61 8.01 3.66
N LYS A 95 -14.22 6.98 4.22
CA LYS A 95 -15.59 7.05 4.74
C LYS A 95 -15.60 7.87 6.03
N CYS A 96 -16.61 8.74 6.19
CA CYS A 96 -16.78 9.54 7.40
C CYS A 96 -17.09 8.67 8.63
N ASP A 97 -17.85 7.58 8.45
CA ASP A 97 -18.27 6.70 9.53
C ASP A 97 -17.48 5.39 9.52
N PHE A 98 -16.80 5.11 10.62
CA PHE A 98 -16.22 3.79 10.87
C PHE A 98 -17.30 2.85 11.40
N SER A 99 -18.07 2.27 10.49
CA SER A 99 -18.85 1.07 10.80
C SER A 99 -18.19 -0.11 10.10
N VAL A 100 -17.72 -1.10 10.87
CA VAL A 100 -17.24 -2.38 10.33
C VAL A 100 -18.46 -3.22 9.93
N THR A 101 -19.21 -2.71 8.97
CA THR A 101 -20.38 -3.38 8.39
C THR A 101 -19.95 -4.24 7.20
N ASN A 102 -18.85 -3.89 6.54
CA ASN A 102 -18.33 -4.62 5.40
C ASN A 102 -17.24 -5.62 5.82
N LYS A 103 -17.40 -6.89 5.44
CA LYS A 103 -16.43 -7.96 5.70
C LYS A 103 -15.07 -7.72 5.03
N LEU A 104 -15.00 -6.90 3.98
CA LEU A 104 -13.75 -6.52 3.33
C LEU A 104 -12.87 -5.59 4.19
N ASP A 105 -13.48 -4.89 5.16
CA ASP A 105 -12.78 -3.96 6.06
C ASP A 105 -12.11 -4.71 7.23
N PHE A 106 -12.18 -6.05 7.27
CA PHE A 106 -11.71 -6.86 8.40
C PHE A 106 -10.25 -6.63 8.77
N LEU A 107 -9.36 -6.49 7.77
CA LEU A 107 -7.95 -6.21 8.06
C LEU A 107 -7.72 -4.81 8.65
N ILE A 108 -8.55 -3.83 8.24
CA ILE A 108 -8.53 -2.48 8.81
C ILE A 108 -9.01 -2.53 10.26
N PHE A 109 -10.09 -3.29 10.52
CA PHE A 109 -10.55 -3.53 11.88
C PHE A 109 -9.46 -4.16 12.75
N CYS A 110 -8.80 -5.23 12.29
CA CYS A 110 -7.72 -5.87 13.02
C CYS A 110 -6.56 -4.92 13.34
N LYS A 111 -6.13 -4.08 12.38
CA LYS A 111 -5.04 -3.12 12.61
C LYS A 111 -5.39 -2.08 13.69
N ASN A 112 -6.67 -1.69 13.77
CA ASN A 112 -7.12 -0.72 14.76
C ASN A 112 -7.53 -1.36 16.11
N TYR A 113 -7.67 -2.68 16.20
CA TYR A 113 -8.22 -3.35 17.39
C TYR A 113 -7.37 -3.14 18.66
N ASP A 114 -6.04 -3.19 18.54
CA ASP A 114 -5.12 -2.99 19.67
C ASP A 114 -4.69 -1.51 19.86
N SER A 115 -5.32 -0.58 19.13
CA SER A 115 -5.04 0.85 19.26
C SER A 115 -5.42 1.33 20.67
N LYS A 116 -4.42 1.60 21.51
CA LYS A 116 -4.61 2.23 22.84
C LYS A 116 -5.12 3.67 22.75
N THR A 117 -5.10 4.27 21.56
CA THR A 117 -5.58 5.62 21.27
C THR A 117 -6.97 5.55 20.64
N SER A 118 -7.85 6.50 20.99
CA SER A 118 -9.14 6.67 20.31
C SER A 118 -9.01 7.13 18.85
N GLU A 119 -7.82 7.60 18.47
CA GLU A 119 -7.48 7.94 17.10
C GLU A 119 -7.22 6.65 16.31
N MET A 120 -8.01 6.44 15.26
CA MET A 120 -7.81 5.31 14.34
C MET A 120 -6.57 5.57 13.50
N HIS A 121 -5.65 4.60 13.51
CA HIS A 121 -4.43 4.64 12.72
C HIS A 121 -4.71 4.41 11.24
N LEU A 122 -5.80 3.71 10.93
CA LEU A 122 -6.20 3.40 9.57
C LEU A 122 -7.69 3.66 9.36
N LYS A 123 -8.01 4.48 8.35
CA LYS A 123 -9.40 4.78 7.98
C LYS A 123 -9.89 3.86 6.87
N VAL A 124 -11.20 3.59 6.85
CA VAL A 124 -11.84 2.79 5.80
C VAL A 124 -11.90 3.63 4.51
N PRO A 125 -11.33 3.16 3.40
CA PRO A 125 -11.34 3.91 2.15
C PRO A 125 -12.74 3.93 1.53
N THR A 126 -12.98 4.91 0.65
CA THR A 126 -14.14 4.91 -0.23
C THR A 126 -14.06 3.75 -1.25
N TYR A 127 -15.22 3.41 -1.83
CA TYR A 127 -15.28 2.39 -2.86
C TYR A 127 -14.46 2.81 -4.08
N GLU A 128 -14.60 4.07 -4.48
CA GLU A 128 -13.92 4.71 -5.62
C GLU A 128 -12.41 4.62 -5.47
N LEU A 129 -11.87 4.98 -4.30
CA LEU A 129 -10.44 4.87 -4.05
C LEU A 129 -9.97 3.41 -4.09
N THR A 130 -10.74 2.48 -3.49
CA THR A 130 -10.40 1.06 -3.50
C THR A 130 -10.34 0.53 -4.94
N GLN A 131 -11.31 0.88 -5.78
CA GLN A 131 -11.29 0.49 -7.20
C GLN A 131 -10.10 1.11 -7.93
N PHE A 132 -9.85 2.41 -7.74
CA PHE A 132 -8.69 3.07 -8.35
C PHE A 132 -7.38 2.35 -8.04
N ILE A 133 -7.16 1.97 -6.78
CA ILE A 133 -5.97 1.24 -6.36
C ILE A 133 -5.90 -0.16 -6.96
N ILE A 134 -7.02 -0.90 -7.01
CA ILE A 134 -7.06 -2.22 -7.65
C ILE A 134 -6.68 -2.13 -9.13
N LEU A 135 -7.15 -1.09 -9.84
CA LEU A 135 -6.80 -0.86 -11.24
C LEU A 135 -5.31 -0.55 -11.39
N ALA A 136 -4.78 0.36 -10.58
CA ALA A 136 -3.37 0.71 -10.59
C ALA A 136 -2.48 -0.51 -10.32
N GLN A 137 -2.85 -1.38 -9.38
CA GLN A 137 -2.12 -2.61 -9.08
C GLN A 137 -2.14 -3.61 -10.26
N LYS A 138 -3.26 -3.74 -10.98
CA LYS A 138 -3.32 -4.59 -12.19
C LYS A 138 -2.40 -4.08 -13.28
N ILE A 139 -2.46 -2.78 -13.55
CA ILE A 139 -1.57 -2.09 -14.49
C ILE A 139 -0.10 -2.34 -14.13
N LEU A 140 0.26 -2.17 -12.86
CA LEU A 140 1.63 -2.39 -12.39
C LEU A 140 2.07 -3.84 -12.57
N ALA A 141 1.18 -4.80 -12.28
CA ALA A 141 1.46 -6.22 -12.51
C ALA A 141 1.74 -6.50 -14.00
N ASP A 142 0.90 -5.98 -14.90
CA ASP A 142 1.07 -6.15 -16.35
C ASP A 142 2.40 -5.57 -16.85
N ILE A 143 2.80 -4.40 -16.32
CA ILE A 143 4.08 -3.77 -16.64
C ILE A 143 5.25 -4.63 -16.16
N VAL A 144 5.18 -5.17 -14.94
CA VAL A 144 6.23 -6.03 -14.38
C VAL A 144 6.36 -7.33 -15.17
N GLU A 145 5.25 -7.96 -15.54
CA GLU A 145 5.24 -9.19 -16.34
C GLU A 145 5.86 -8.99 -17.73
N LYS A 146 5.48 -7.92 -18.44
CA LYS A 146 6.06 -7.59 -19.76
C LYS A 146 7.57 -7.37 -19.68
N ASN A 147 8.03 -6.58 -18.71
CA ASN A 147 9.46 -6.32 -18.50
C ASN A 147 10.27 -7.57 -18.11
N HIS A 148 9.64 -8.59 -17.53
CA HIS A 148 10.27 -9.87 -17.25
C HIS A 148 10.44 -10.75 -18.50
N ILE A 149 9.55 -10.62 -19.48
CA ILE A 149 9.60 -11.38 -20.74
C ILE A 149 10.71 -10.83 -21.66
N GLU A 150 10.89 -9.51 -21.71
CA GLU A 150 11.91 -8.87 -22.56
C GLU A 150 13.36 -9.08 -22.09
N LYS A 151 13.55 -9.59 -20.87
CA LYS A 151 14.88 -9.86 -20.28
C LYS A 151 15.32 -11.33 -20.36
N LYS A 152 14.52 -12.21 -20.96
CA LYS A 152 14.86 -13.62 -21.22
C LYS A 152 15.23 -13.84 -22.67
#